data_AF-A2G935-F1
#
_entry.id   AF-A2G935-F1
#
_cell.length_a   1.000
_cell.length_b   1.000
_cell.length_c   1.000
_cell.angle_alpha   90.00
_cell.angle_beta   90.00
_cell.angle_gamma   90.00
#
_symmetry.space_group_name_H-M   'P 1'
#
loop_
_entity.id
_entity.type
_entity.pdbx_description
1 polymer ?
#
loop_
_entity_poly.entity_id
_entity_poly.type
_entity_poly.pdbx_seq_one_letter_code
_entity_poly.pdbx_strand_id
1 'polypeptide(L)'
;MSVEAKTFTNKSNGETFTKGTYNGIEVLRRDRDGYVNATKMAREAGKLNHLNRFLNSAKMQEILEFWLKEYGRAKSGSTSKQAFYELTKGVMNEFKGIYIHPDLVHFVAEWCSVKYAFYVKDIMDSIDKKVHEKLDEEELEDTVENAKPLFEEEVRKMHEKQIEHEREICSGYRDSPYELDQWEQEDLKREFREYELAKITLEAAEKKLKVWGRFVQKYCE
;
A
#
# COMPACT_ATOMS: atom_id res chain seq x y z
N MET A 1 -7.16 -8.78 -21.16
CA MET A 1 -7.61 -7.38 -21.17
C MET A 1 -7.26 -6.80 -19.82
N SER A 2 -6.33 -5.84 -19.77
CA SER A 2 -5.90 -5.22 -18.51
C SER A 2 -7.03 -4.34 -17.99
N VAL A 3 -7.52 -4.59 -16.78
CA VAL A 3 -8.53 -3.73 -16.15
C VAL A 3 -7.78 -2.53 -15.60
N GLU A 4 -7.73 -1.43 -16.36
CA GLU A 4 -7.03 -0.22 -15.93
C GLU A 4 -7.68 0.33 -14.65
N ALA A 5 -6.91 0.32 -13.56
CA ALA A 5 -7.31 0.96 -12.32
C ALA A 5 -7.43 2.46 -12.54
N LYS A 6 -8.50 3.08 -12.01
CA LYS A 6 -8.76 4.50 -12.23
C LYS A 6 -7.91 5.33 -11.25
N THR A 7 -6.87 5.98 -11.76
CA THR A 7 -6.01 6.90 -11.01
C THR A 7 -6.56 8.33 -11.06
N PHE A 8 -6.50 9.01 -9.93
CA PHE A 8 -6.94 10.38 -9.74
C PHE A 8 -5.78 11.24 -9.26
N THR A 9 -5.54 12.36 -9.92
CA THR A 9 -4.56 13.35 -9.48
C THR A 9 -5.26 14.41 -8.64
N ASN A 10 -4.81 14.59 -7.41
CA ASN A 10 -5.26 15.66 -6.54
C ASN A 10 -4.71 17.00 -7.02
N LYS A 11 -5.61 17.87 -7.47
CA LYS A 11 -5.25 19.15 -8.09
C LYS A 11 -4.56 20.12 -7.12
N SER A 12 -4.72 19.96 -5.80
CA SER A 12 -4.18 20.91 -4.82
C SER A 12 -2.71 20.71 -4.47
N ASN A 13 -2.18 19.49 -4.58
CA ASN A 13 -0.78 19.19 -4.23
C ASN A 13 -0.09 18.21 -5.20
N GLY A 14 -0.76 17.80 -6.27
CA GLY A 14 -0.23 16.87 -7.28
C GLY A 14 -0.19 15.40 -6.84
N GLU A 15 -0.61 15.06 -5.61
CA GLU A 15 -0.61 13.66 -5.15
C GLU A 15 -1.62 12.82 -5.94
N THR A 16 -1.26 11.58 -6.23
CA THR A 16 -2.14 10.66 -6.95
C THR A 16 -2.73 9.61 -6.01
N PHE A 17 -3.96 9.21 -6.34
CA PHE A 17 -4.73 8.22 -5.63
C PHE A 17 -5.32 7.25 -6.63
N THR A 18 -5.17 5.95 -6.39
CA THR A 18 -5.72 4.91 -7.25
C THR A 18 -6.95 4.28 -6.61
N LYS A 19 -8.08 4.31 -7.33
CA LYS A 19 -9.25 3.52 -6.97
C LYS A 19 -9.09 2.12 -7.53
N GLY A 20 -9.26 1.13 -6.67
CA GLY A 20 -9.16 -0.28 -7.05
C GLY A 20 -10.06 -1.14 -6.16
N THR A 21 -9.73 -2.42 -6.09
CA THR A 21 -10.45 -3.37 -5.25
C THR A 21 -9.47 -4.19 -4.41
N TYR A 22 -9.85 -4.50 -3.18
CA TYR A 22 -9.20 -5.47 -2.32
C TYR A 22 -10.18 -6.62 -2.09
N ASN A 23 -9.94 -7.78 -2.69
CA ASN A 23 -10.77 -8.98 -2.56
C ASN A 23 -12.28 -8.70 -2.80
N GLY A 24 -12.59 -7.92 -3.84
CA GLY A 24 -13.96 -7.52 -4.20
C GLY A 24 -14.55 -6.34 -3.42
N ILE A 25 -13.80 -5.75 -2.48
CA ILE A 25 -14.18 -4.53 -1.75
C ILE A 25 -13.54 -3.32 -2.45
N GLU A 26 -14.30 -2.27 -2.73
CA GLU A 26 -13.73 -1.04 -3.28
C GLU A 26 -12.77 -0.39 -2.27
N VAL A 27 -11.60 0.02 -2.76
CA VAL A 27 -10.57 0.69 -1.97
C VAL A 27 -10.02 1.90 -2.70
N LEU A 28 -9.57 2.88 -1.92
CA LEU A 28 -8.80 4.02 -2.41
C LEU A 28 -7.41 3.94 -1.80
N ARG A 29 -6.39 3.82 -2.64
CA ARG A 29 -4.99 3.76 -2.25
C ARG A 29 -4.31 5.09 -2.55
N ARG A 30 -3.47 5.58 -1.65
CA ARG A 30 -2.57 6.70 -1.91
C ARG A 30 -1.30 6.18 -2.58
N ASP A 31 -0.97 6.67 -3.76
CA ASP A 31 0.10 6.05 -4.57
C ASP A 31 1.49 6.31 -3.98
N ARG A 32 1.67 7.42 -3.27
CA ARG A 32 2.96 7.81 -2.67
C ARG A 32 3.50 6.80 -1.65
N ASP A 33 2.63 6.23 -0.83
CA ASP A 33 3.03 5.37 0.30
C ASP A 33 2.32 4.01 0.30
N GLY A 34 1.35 3.80 -0.60
CA GLY A 34 0.58 2.58 -0.71
C GLY A 34 -0.53 2.43 0.33
N TYR A 35 -0.73 3.38 1.25
CA TYR A 35 -1.73 3.25 2.30
C TYR A 35 -3.15 3.29 1.73
N VAL A 36 -4.07 2.60 2.40
CA VAL A 36 -5.46 2.46 1.95
C VAL A 36 -6.39 3.27 2.85
N ASN A 37 -7.35 3.96 2.26
CA ASN A 37 -8.30 4.81 2.98
C ASN A 37 -9.39 3.97 3.68
N ALA A 38 -9.20 3.70 4.96
CA ALA A 38 -10.13 2.96 5.81
C ALA A 38 -11.45 3.72 6.04
N THR A 39 -11.43 5.06 6.05
CA THR A 39 -12.64 5.88 6.14
C THR A 39 -13.57 5.63 4.97
N LYS A 40 -13.03 5.46 3.76
CA LYS A 40 -13.82 5.16 2.57
C LYS A 40 -14.42 3.76 2.63
N MET A 41 -13.62 2.76 3.00
CA MET A 41 -14.10 1.38 3.21
C MET A 41 -15.25 1.33 4.24
N ALA A 42 -15.07 1.99 5.38
CA ALA A 42 -16.08 2.04 6.44
C ALA A 42 -17.36 2.77 6.00
N ARG A 43 -17.23 3.83 5.18
CA ARG A 43 -18.39 4.55 4.63
C ARG A 43 -19.19 3.68 3.68
N GLU A 44 -18.53 2.99 2.76
CA GLU A 44 -19.18 2.08 1.81
C GLU A 44 -19.85 0.90 2.50
N ALA A 45 -19.28 0.43 3.62
CA ALA A 45 -19.89 -0.59 4.46
C ALA A 45 -21.01 -0.06 5.39
N GLY A 46 -21.30 1.24 5.41
CA GLY A 46 -22.28 1.85 6.31
C GLY A 46 -21.86 1.90 7.79
N LYS A 47 -20.55 1.74 8.08
CA LYS A 47 -19.98 1.64 9.44
C LYS A 47 -19.08 2.83 9.83
N LEU A 48 -19.07 3.91 9.04
CA LEU A 48 -18.19 5.07 9.26
C LEU A 48 -18.22 5.59 10.71
N ASN A 49 -19.41 5.71 11.30
CA ASN A 49 -19.59 6.22 12.67
C ASN A 49 -18.96 5.33 13.77
N HIS A 50 -18.56 4.11 13.42
CA HIS A 50 -17.96 3.13 14.33
C HIS A 50 -16.48 2.89 14.06
N LEU A 51 -15.89 3.50 13.03
CA LEU A 51 -14.50 3.28 12.63
C LEU A 51 -13.52 3.62 13.77
N ASN A 52 -13.66 4.79 14.39
CA ASN A 52 -12.79 5.16 15.51
C ASN A 52 -12.93 4.20 16.70
N ARG A 53 -14.15 3.71 16.96
CA ARG A 53 -14.36 2.72 18.04
C ARG A 53 -13.67 1.40 17.71
N PHE A 54 -13.72 0.96 16.45
CA PHE A 54 -13.03 -0.24 16.00
C PHE A 54 -11.50 -0.09 16.08
N LEU A 55 -10.95 1.02 15.58
CA LEU A 55 -9.50 1.27 15.61
C LEU A 55 -8.94 1.34 17.03
N ASN A 56 -9.73 1.82 18.00
CA ASN A 56 -9.38 1.88 19.41
C ASN A 56 -9.87 0.65 20.21
N SER A 57 -10.40 -0.38 19.56
CA SER A 57 -10.83 -1.60 20.25
C SER A 57 -9.63 -2.39 20.76
N ALA A 58 -9.81 -3.11 21.87
CA ALA A 58 -8.75 -3.95 22.45
C ALA A 58 -8.15 -4.93 21.43
N LYS A 59 -9.00 -5.53 20.58
CA LYS A 59 -8.54 -6.45 19.53
C LYS A 59 -7.65 -5.76 18.50
N MET A 60 -8.03 -4.56 18.06
CA MET A 60 -7.21 -3.83 17.10
C MET A 60 -5.88 -3.38 17.73
N GLN A 61 -5.88 -2.98 19.00
CA GLN A 61 -4.64 -2.61 19.70
C GLN A 61 -3.68 -3.80 19.82
N GLU A 62 -4.19 -5.00 20.13
CA GLU A 62 -3.38 -6.23 20.13
C GLU A 62 -2.76 -6.52 18.75
N ILE A 63 -3.54 -6.38 17.67
CA ILE A 63 -3.06 -6.54 16.29
C ILE A 63 -1.95 -5.52 15.99
N LEU A 64 -2.14 -4.26 16.38
CA LEU A 64 -1.19 -3.18 16.14
C LEU A 64 0.12 -3.39 16.90
N GLU A 65 0.05 -3.82 18.16
CA GLU A 65 1.21 -4.14 18.99
C GLU A 65 2.02 -5.29 18.38
N PHE A 66 1.34 -6.37 17.97
CA PHE A 66 1.98 -7.49 17.29
C PHE A 66 2.62 -7.04 15.97
N TRP A 67 1.89 -6.27 15.15
CA TRP A 67 2.42 -5.81 13.86
C TRP A 67 3.65 -4.91 14.03
N LEU A 68 3.63 -4.00 15.01
CA LEU A 68 4.78 -3.14 15.31
C LEU A 68 6.00 -3.95 15.80
N LYS A 69 5.77 -5.00 16.60
CA LYS A 69 6.84 -5.85 17.12
C LYS A 69 7.52 -6.69 16.03
N GLU A 70 6.72 -7.32 15.18
CA GLU A 70 7.22 -8.28 14.18
C GLU A 70 7.59 -7.60 12.85
N TYR A 71 6.84 -6.59 12.43
CA TYR A 71 6.98 -5.94 11.12
C TYR A 71 7.40 -4.46 11.20
N GLY A 72 7.23 -3.81 12.37
CA GLY A 72 7.49 -2.38 12.56
C GLY A 72 8.97 -1.99 12.62
N ARG A 73 9.90 -2.95 12.69
CA ARG A 73 11.34 -2.67 12.59
C ARG A 73 11.70 -2.43 11.13
N ALA A 74 11.99 -1.18 10.79
CA ALA A 74 12.57 -0.83 9.50
C ALA A 74 13.84 -1.65 9.25
N LYS A 75 13.84 -2.47 8.19
CA LYS A 75 15.09 -3.02 7.62
C LYS A 75 15.89 -1.83 7.07
N SER A 76 16.80 -1.32 7.90
CA SER A 76 17.75 -0.24 7.63
C SER A 76 17.15 1.16 7.31
N GLY A 77 17.54 2.17 8.10
CA GLY A 77 17.61 3.58 7.69
C GLY A 77 16.31 4.38 7.48
N SER A 78 15.14 3.76 7.34
CA SER A 78 13.91 4.47 6.99
C SER A 78 12.97 4.64 8.19
N THR A 79 12.28 5.79 8.24
CA THR A 79 11.34 6.20 9.30
C THR A 79 10.39 5.08 9.69
N SER A 80 10.16 4.88 10.99
CA SER A 80 9.20 3.88 11.50
C SER A 80 7.87 3.96 10.74
N LYS A 81 7.48 2.87 10.06
CA LYS A 81 6.19 2.83 9.35
C LYS A 81 5.07 2.95 10.38
N GLN A 82 4.28 4.00 10.29
CA GLN A 82 3.13 4.19 11.17
C GLN A 82 1.99 3.27 10.74
N ALA A 83 1.32 2.58 11.66
CA ALA A 83 0.26 1.63 11.29
C ALA A 83 -0.93 2.30 10.55
N PHE A 84 -1.30 3.52 10.96
CA PHE A 84 -2.26 4.36 10.25
C PHE A 84 -2.06 5.84 10.59
N TYR A 85 -2.53 6.73 9.73
CA TYR A 85 -2.50 8.18 9.94
C TYR A 85 -3.76 8.84 9.39
N GLU A 86 -4.03 10.08 9.80
CA GLU A 86 -5.15 10.87 9.27
C GLU A 86 -4.67 11.87 8.21
N LEU A 87 -5.30 11.86 7.05
CA LEU A 87 -5.05 12.80 5.96
C LEU A 87 -6.19 13.82 5.88
N THR A 88 -5.93 15.05 6.33
CA THR A 88 -6.94 16.13 6.38
C THR A 88 -6.55 17.39 5.62
N LYS A 89 -5.25 17.67 5.50
CA LYS A 89 -4.70 18.90 4.91
C LYS A 89 -4.17 18.67 3.50
N GLY A 90 -4.25 19.69 2.67
CA GLY A 90 -3.63 19.69 1.34
C GLY A 90 -4.27 18.77 0.30
N VAL A 91 -5.40 18.13 0.62
CA VAL A 91 -6.13 17.23 -0.29
C VAL A 91 -7.61 17.55 -0.40
N MET A 92 -8.20 17.23 -1.56
CA MET A 92 -9.65 17.32 -1.77
C MET A 92 -10.43 16.44 -0.79
N ASN A 93 -11.66 16.84 -0.45
CA ASN A 93 -12.47 16.18 0.59
C ASN A 93 -12.72 14.68 0.32
N GLU A 94 -12.79 14.27 -0.95
CA GLU A 94 -12.98 12.88 -1.35
C GLU A 94 -11.79 11.96 -1.01
N PHE A 95 -10.59 12.53 -0.85
CA PHE A 95 -9.38 11.80 -0.48
C PHE A 95 -9.03 11.90 1.00
N LYS A 96 -9.80 12.65 1.79
CA LYS A 96 -9.56 12.77 3.24
C LYS A 96 -10.00 11.52 3.98
N GLY A 97 -9.36 11.26 5.12
CA GLY A 97 -9.72 10.18 6.02
C GLY A 97 -8.53 9.53 6.70
N ILE A 98 -8.80 8.41 7.35
CA ILE A 98 -7.82 7.57 8.01
C ILE A 98 -7.25 6.61 6.97
N TYR A 99 -5.94 6.65 6.80
CA TYR A 99 -5.16 5.81 5.90
C TYR A 99 -4.43 4.76 6.72
N ILE A 100 -4.63 3.48 6.40
CA ILE A 100 -4.05 2.32 7.10
C ILE A 100 -3.00 1.63 6.23
N HIS A 101 -1.98 1.08 6.87
CA HIS A 101 -0.92 0.32 6.21
C HIS A 101 -1.51 -0.92 5.48
N PRO A 102 -1.00 -1.27 4.28
CA PRO A 102 -1.51 -2.41 3.49
C PRO A 102 -1.66 -3.73 4.25
N ASP A 103 -0.67 -4.10 5.07
CA ASP A 103 -0.70 -5.35 5.86
C ASP A 103 -1.89 -5.45 6.81
N LEU A 104 -2.47 -4.31 7.19
CA LEU A 104 -3.56 -4.23 8.17
C LEU A 104 -4.93 -4.07 7.50
N VAL A 105 -4.99 -3.93 6.17
CA VAL A 105 -6.24 -3.73 5.42
C VAL A 105 -7.20 -4.89 5.60
N HIS A 106 -6.66 -6.11 5.71
CA HIS A 106 -7.44 -7.33 5.94
C HIS A 106 -8.40 -7.19 7.15
N PHE A 107 -7.90 -6.68 8.27
CA PHE A 107 -8.70 -6.54 9.50
C PHE A 107 -9.82 -5.50 9.35
N VAL A 108 -9.57 -4.43 8.60
CA VAL A 108 -10.60 -3.44 8.26
C VAL A 108 -11.63 -4.04 7.31
N ALA A 109 -11.19 -4.84 6.33
CA ALA A 109 -12.08 -5.52 5.39
C ALA A 109 -13.00 -6.54 6.10
N GLU A 110 -12.45 -7.35 7.01
CA GLU A 110 -13.19 -8.30 7.85
C GLU A 110 -14.23 -7.58 8.73
N TRP A 111 -13.80 -6.52 9.40
CA TRP A 111 -14.72 -5.71 10.20
C TRP A 111 -15.80 -5.04 9.34
N CYS A 112 -15.47 -4.56 8.14
CA CYS A 112 -16.43 -3.93 7.24
C CYS A 112 -17.47 -4.94 6.70
N SER A 113 -17.03 -6.13 6.30
CA SER A 113 -17.83 -7.08 5.54
C SER A 113 -17.82 -8.48 6.16
N VAL A 114 -18.96 -8.91 6.70
CA VAL A 114 -19.16 -10.28 7.19
C VAL A 114 -18.96 -11.30 6.07
N LYS A 115 -19.41 -10.97 4.85
CA LYS A 115 -19.24 -11.82 3.67
C LYS A 115 -17.76 -12.07 3.36
N TYR A 116 -16.92 -11.05 3.52
CA TYR A 116 -15.47 -11.18 3.36
C TYR A 116 -14.88 -12.13 4.42
N ALA A 117 -15.32 -12.03 5.69
CA ALA A 117 -14.88 -12.92 6.75
C ALA A 117 -15.16 -14.41 6.42
N PHE A 118 -16.33 -14.71 5.84
CA PHE A 118 -16.65 -16.08 5.40
C PHE A 118 -15.75 -16.56 4.24
N TYR A 119 -15.39 -15.69 3.30
CA TYR A 119 -14.44 -16.05 2.25
C TYR A 119 -13.04 -16.36 2.81
N VAL A 120 -12.58 -15.58 3.79
CA VAL A 120 -11.31 -15.85 4.49
C VAL A 120 -11.38 -17.19 5.22
N LYS A 121 -12.50 -17.48 5.89
CA LYS A 121 -12.74 -18.78 6.54
C LYS A 121 -12.63 -19.93 5.53
N ASP A 122 -13.29 -19.85 4.38
CA ASP A 122 -13.22 -20.93 3.38
C ASP A 122 -11.77 -21.15 2.86
N ILE A 123 -10.96 -20.09 2.75
CA ILE A 123 -9.55 -20.19 2.41
C ILE A 123 -8.75 -20.88 3.53
N MET A 124 -8.96 -20.46 4.79
CA MET A 124 -8.25 -21.03 5.93
C MET A 124 -8.63 -22.49 6.17
N ASP A 125 -9.92 -22.86 6.05
CA ASP A 125 -10.38 -24.25 6.12
C ASP A 125 -9.74 -25.11 5.03
N SER A 126 -9.51 -24.55 3.83
CA SER A 126 -8.81 -25.27 2.76
C SER A 126 -7.33 -25.48 3.06
N ILE A 127 -6.68 -24.59 3.80
CA ILE A 127 -5.28 -24.76 4.23
C ILE A 127 -5.23 -25.81 5.35
N ASP A 128 -6.12 -25.68 6.33
CA ASP A 128 -6.27 -26.61 7.45
C ASP A 128 -6.46 -28.05 6.96
N LYS A 129 -7.39 -28.26 6.02
CA LYS A 129 -7.60 -29.56 5.37
C LYS A 129 -6.32 -30.16 4.77
N LYS A 130 -5.49 -29.34 4.12
CA LYS A 130 -4.22 -29.80 3.54
C LYS A 130 -3.16 -30.12 4.59
N VAL A 131 -3.14 -29.37 5.69
CA VAL A 131 -2.25 -29.64 6.82
C VAL A 131 -2.57 -31.02 7.39
N HIS A 132 -3.85 -31.33 7.62
CA HIS A 132 -4.27 -32.63 8.12
C HIS A 132 -4.05 -33.77 7.11
N GLU A 133 -4.28 -33.54 5.81
CA GLU A 133 -3.92 -34.51 4.76
C GLU A 133 -2.42 -34.88 4.81
N LYS A 134 -1.52 -33.91 5.02
CA LYS A 134 -0.08 -34.18 5.16
C LYS A 134 0.29 -34.90 6.46
N LEU A 135 -0.38 -34.57 7.57
CA LEU A 135 -0.17 -35.27 8.83
C LEU A 135 -0.51 -36.76 8.68
N ASP A 136 -1.62 -37.06 7.99
CA ASP A 136 -2.03 -38.42 7.67
C ASP A 136 -1.02 -39.12 6.73
N GLU A 137 -0.52 -38.42 5.70
CA GLU A 137 0.48 -38.94 4.75
C GLU A 137 1.84 -39.25 5.42
N GLU A 138 2.26 -38.44 6.39
CA GLU A 138 3.52 -38.59 7.12
C GLU A 138 3.38 -39.48 8.38
N GLU A 139 2.19 -40.04 8.63
CA GLU A 139 1.84 -40.84 9.81
C GLU A 139 2.17 -40.13 11.14
N LEU A 140 2.01 -38.80 11.18
CA LEU A 140 2.27 -37.97 12.35
C LEU A 140 1.02 -37.85 13.21
N GLU A 141 1.19 -37.87 14.54
CA GLU A 141 0.09 -37.54 15.44
C GLU A 141 -0.34 -36.08 15.25
N ASP A 142 -1.65 -35.85 15.23
CA ASP A 142 -2.28 -34.53 15.13
C ASP A 142 -2.07 -33.74 16.42
N THR A 143 -0.91 -33.10 16.49
CA THR A 143 -0.46 -32.29 17.62
C THR A 143 -0.04 -30.91 17.11
N VAL A 144 -0.13 -29.90 17.99
CA VAL A 144 0.23 -28.52 17.65
C VAL A 144 1.67 -28.41 17.14
N GLU A 145 2.60 -29.18 17.70
CA GLU A 145 4.02 -29.17 17.31
C GLU A 145 4.24 -29.69 15.88
N ASN A 146 3.45 -30.67 15.44
CA ASN A 146 3.53 -31.22 14.09
C ASN A 146 2.74 -30.37 13.07
N ALA A 147 1.57 -29.87 13.45
CA ALA A 147 0.70 -29.10 12.55
C ALA A 147 1.26 -27.72 12.21
N LYS A 148 1.91 -27.04 13.19
CA LYS A 148 2.44 -25.69 13.01
C LYS A 148 3.46 -25.54 11.87
N PRO A 149 4.53 -26.34 11.77
CA PRO A 149 5.48 -26.22 10.66
C PRO A 149 4.84 -26.53 9.30
N LEU A 150 3.90 -27.50 9.24
CA LEU A 150 3.17 -27.82 8.01
C LEU A 150 2.26 -26.68 7.56
N PHE A 151 1.60 -26.01 8.52
CA PHE A 151 0.80 -24.80 8.25
C PHE A 151 1.68 -23.67 7.70
N GLU A 152 2.80 -23.36 8.37
CA GLU A 152 3.73 -22.32 7.93
C GLU A 152 4.30 -22.63 6.53
N GLU A 153 4.62 -23.89 6.25
CA GLU A 153 5.07 -24.34 4.93
C GLU A 153 4.00 -24.13 3.85
N GLU A 154 2.75 -24.48 4.14
CA GLU A 154 1.69 -24.41 3.13
C GLU A 154 1.25 -22.97 2.85
N VAL A 155 1.27 -22.11 3.86
CA VAL A 155 1.15 -20.65 3.70
C VAL A 155 2.32 -20.12 2.87
N ARG A 156 3.56 -20.56 3.12
CA ARG A 156 4.74 -20.12 2.35
C ARG A 156 4.65 -20.49 0.87
N LYS A 157 4.19 -21.71 0.54
CA LYS A 157 4.01 -22.14 -0.87
C LYS A 157 3.02 -21.26 -1.63
N MET A 158 1.98 -20.74 -0.97
CA MET A 158 1.05 -19.82 -1.60
C MET A 158 1.73 -18.49 -1.96
N HIS A 159 2.67 -18.02 -1.14
CA HIS A 159 3.41 -16.80 -1.38
C HIS A 159 4.47 -16.96 -2.48
N GLU A 160 5.21 -18.08 -2.48
CA GLU A 160 6.26 -18.35 -3.48
C GLU A 160 5.71 -18.42 -4.91
N LYS A 161 4.56 -19.08 -5.11
CA LYS A 161 3.90 -19.16 -6.42
C LYS A 161 3.49 -17.79 -6.98
N GLN A 162 3.19 -16.82 -6.12
CA GLN A 162 2.88 -15.45 -6.55
C GLN A 162 4.14 -14.73 -7.04
N ILE A 163 5.25 -14.87 -6.31
CA ILE A 163 6.55 -14.28 -6.67
C ILE A 163 7.05 -14.86 -8.00
N GLU A 164 6.91 -16.17 -8.22
CA GLU A 164 7.30 -16.83 -9.47
C GLU A 164 6.51 -16.26 -10.66
N HIS A 165 5.19 -16.11 -10.52
CA HIS A 165 4.35 -15.50 -11.55
C HIS A 165 4.74 -14.04 -11.85
N GLU A 166 5.05 -13.25 -10.82
CA GLU A 166 5.54 -11.86 -10.99
C GLU A 166 6.89 -11.83 -11.74
N ARG A 167 7.80 -12.76 -11.44
CA ARG A 167 9.10 -12.89 -12.13
C ARG A 167 8.95 -13.31 -13.59
N GLU A 168 8.03 -14.23 -13.88
CA GLU A 168 7.73 -14.64 -15.26
C GLU A 168 7.23 -13.47 -16.11
N ILE A 169 6.41 -12.58 -15.54
CA ILE A 169 5.93 -11.38 -16.24
C ILE A 169 7.07 -10.39 -16.52
N CYS A 170 8.05 -10.28 -15.62
CA CYS A 170 9.16 -9.34 -15.73
C CYS A 170 10.36 -9.87 -16.55
N SER A 171 10.42 -11.19 -16.78
CA SER A 171 11.47 -11.86 -17.54
C SER A 171 11.71 -11.19 -18.90
N GLY A 172 12.93 -10.66 -19.09
CA GLY A 172 13.40 -10.08 -20.35
C GLY A 172 13.22 -8.57 -20.52
N TYR A 173 12.52 -7.88 -19.61
CA TYR A 173 12.33 -6.42 -19.67
C TYR A 173 12.73 -5.67 -18.39
N ARG A 174 12.64 -6.30 -17.19
CA ARG A 174 13.05 -5.72 -15.90
C ARG A 174 13.38 -6.81 -14.87
N ASP A 175 14.28 -6.51 -13.92
CA ASP A 175 14.61 -7.44 -12.83
C ASP A 175 13.50 -7.54 -11.76
N SER A 176 12.66 -6.50 -11.62
CA SER A 176 11.54 -6.44 -10.67
C SER A 176 10.42 -5.54 -11.19
N PRO A 177 9.14 -5.86 -10.95
CA PRO A 177 8.03 -4.96 -11.25
C PRO A 177 7.96 -3.75 -10.29
N TYR A 178 8.59 -3.85 -9.12
CA TYR A 178 8.50 -2.85 -8.05
C TYR A 178 9.77 -2.01 -7.88
N GLU A 179 10.86 -2.38 -8.53
CA GLU A 179 12.16 -1.71 -8.43
C GLU A 179 12.72 -1.42 -9.81
N LEU A 180 13.35 -0.25 -9.95
CA LEU A 180 14.08 0.11 -11.17
C LEU A 180 15.39 -0.69 -11.21
N ASP A 181 15.79 -1.13 -12.40
CA ASP A 181 17.12 -1.70 -12.57
C ASP A 181 18.22 -0.63 -12.38
N GLN A 182 19.48 -1.06 -12.31
CA GLN A 182 20.60 -0.14 -12.05
C GLN A 182 20.69 0.99 -13.08
N TRP A 183 20.45 0.71 -14.35
CA TRP A 183 20.55 1.69 -15.44
C TRP A 183 19.39 2.67 -15.41
N GLU A 184 18.17 2.18 -15.19
CA GLU A 184 16.97 3.00 -15.00
C GLU A 184 17.12 3.93 -13.77
N GLN A 185 17.72 3.45 -12.68
CA GLN A 185 18.02 4.28 -11.51
C GLN A 185 19.04 5.37 -11.83
N GLU A 186 20.08 5.06 -12.62
CA GLU A 186 21.11 6.02 -13.02
C GLU A 186 20.56 7.09 -13.96
N ASP A 187 19.71 6.69 -14.91
CA ASP A 187 19.00 7.59 -15.81
C ASP A 187 18.07 8.52 -15.05
N LEU A 188 17.24 7.99 -14.14
CA LEU A 188 16.37 8.81 -13.28
C LEU A 188 17.19 9.81 -12.46
N LYS A 189 18.31 9.38 -11.86
CA LYS A 189 19.20 10.29 -11.11
C LYS A 189 19.80 11.38 -11.99
N ARG A 190 20.10 11.09 -13.26
CA ARG A 190 20.61 12.07 -14.23
C ARG A 190 19.54 13.10 -14.56
N GLU A 191 18.36 12.67 -14.95
CA GLU A 191 17.23 13.56 -15.27
C GLU A 191 16.84 14.43 -14.08
N PHE A 192 16.82 13.87 -12.87
CA PHE A 192 16.51 14.63 -11.66
C PHE A 192 17.54 15.73 -11.36
N ARG A 193 18.83 15.47 -11.61
CA ARG A 193 19.89 16.49 -11.48
C ARG A 193 19.73 17.62 -12.49
N GLU A 194 19.40 17.28 -13.74
CA GLU A 194 19.15 18.26 -14.80
C GLU A 194 17.94 19.15 -14.47
N TYR A 195 16.87 18.55 -13.94
CA TYR A 195 15.70 19.27 -13.44
C TYR A 195 16.05 20.26 -12.32
N GLU A 196 16.80 19.84 -11.29
CA GLU A 196 17.18 20.73 -10.19
C GLU A 196 18.07 21.89 -10.67
N LEU A 197 18.98 21.65 -11.61
CA LEU A 197 19.75 22.71 -12.25
C LEU A 197 18.85 23.70 -13.00
N ALA A 198 17.93 23.19 -13.81
CA ALA A 198 16.98 24.03 -14.55
C ALA A 198 16.13 24.88 -13.60
N LYS A 199 15.66 24.30 -12.49
CA LYS A 199 14.90 25.01 -11.45
C LYS A 199 15.69 26.16 -10.84
N ILE A 200 16.96 25.95 -10.48
CA ILE A 200 17.84 27.01 -9.96
C ILE A 200 17.98 28.14 -10.99
N THR A 201 18.19 27.80 -12.27
CA THR A 201 18.32 28.81 -13.33
C THR A 201 17.04 29.61 -13.54
N LEU A 202 15.88 28.96 -13.44
CA LEU A 202 14.57 29.60 -13.55
C LEU A 202 14.33 30.56 -12.38
N GLU A 203 14.59 30.13 -11.14
CA GLU A 203 14.48 31.00 -9.96
C GLU A 203 15.40 32.23 -10.05
N ALA A 204 16.60 32.06 -10.62
CA ALA A 204 17.52 33.18 -10.86
C ALA A 204 16.99 34.14 -11.94
N ALA A 205 16.40 33.62 -13.01
CA ALA A 205 15.77 34.42 -14.06
C ALA A 205 14.54 35.18 -13.52
N GLU A 206 13.70 34.54 -12.73
CA GLU A 206 12.54 35.15 -12.07
C GLU A 206 12.95 36.29 -11.13
N LYS A 207 14.01 36.10 -10.32
CA LYS A 207 14.58 37.17 -9.48
C LYS A 207 15.01 38.36 -10.32
N LYS A 208 15.68 38.14 -11.44
CA LYS A 208 16.08 39.22 -12.37
C LYS A 208 14.84 39.92 -12.93
N LEU A 209 13.87 39.18 -13.46
CA LEU A 209 12.64 39.74 -14.02
C LEU A 209 11.87 40.59 -12.99
N LYS A 210 11.83 40.16 -11.73
CA LYS A 210 11.21 40.91 -10.64
C LYS A 210 11.89 42.26 -10.37
N VAL A 211 13.23 42.33 -10.46
CA VAL A 211 13.97 43.60 -10.38
C VAL A 211 13.58 44.53 -11.53
N TRP A 212 13.37 43.99 -12.72
CA TRP A 212 12.97 44.73 -13.91
C TRP A 212 11.45 44.92 -14.06
N GLY A 213 10.64 44.55 -13.06
CA GLY A 213 9.19 44.36 -13.21
C GLY A 213 8.44 45.55 -13.84
N ARG A 214 8.77 46.79 -13.47
CA ARG A 214 8.15 47.99 -14.07
C ARG A 214 8.51 48.21 -15.55
N PHE A 215 9.65 47.70 -16.00
CA PHE A 215 10.11 47.80 -17.39
C PHE A 215 9.61 46.63 -18.24
N VAL A 216 9.51 45.43 -17.65
CA VAL A 216 8.93 44.25 -18.33
C VAL A 216 7.50 44.56 -18.79
N GLN A 217 6.67 45.11 -17.91
CA GLN A 217 5.29 45.52 -18.24
C GLN A 217 5.20 46.67 -19.27
N LYS A 218 6.28 47.43 -19.49
CA LYS A 218 6.31 48.55 -20.43
C LYS A 218 6.80 48.15 -21.83
N TYR A 219 7.63 47.11 -21.93
CA TYR A 219 8.36 46.78 -23.17
C TYR A 219 8.20 45.32 -23.62
N CYS A 220 7.65 44.44 -22.79
CA CYS A 220 7.50 43.01 -23.08
C CYS A 220 6.06 42.50 -22.94
N GLU A 221 5.16 43.27 -22.31
CA GLU A 221 3.70 43.12 -22.40
C GLU A 221 3.16 44.09 -23.46
#